data_AF-A0A7S4T387-F1
#
_entry.id   AF-A0A7S4T387-F1
#
_cell.length_a   1.000
_cell.length_b   1.000
_cell.length_c   1.000
_cell.angle_alpha   90.00
_cell.angle_beta   90.00
_cell.angle_gamma   90.00
#
_symmetry.space_group_name_H-M   'P 1'
#
loop_
_entity.id
_entity.type
_entity.pdbx_description
1 polymer ?
#
loop_
_entity_poly.entity_id
_entity_poly.type
_entity_poly.pdbx_seq_one_letter_code
_entity_poly.pdbx_strand_id
1 'polypeptide(L)'
;MIFGIGSPGTIGRVLYGYVGDKEGDFRSRKWVVDALLTGTSKGRFPKITSDAFEGVPEESGLRPFELATLRAQTGIHIVLNWGKLGPTDGDLFTRMGGTFVFRDGECIYEYYDKGILTYAPMSEVYKAARKN
;
A
#
# COMPACT_ATOMS: atom_id res chain seq x y z
N MET A 1 7.63 9.77 7.73
CA MET A 1 8.26 8.73 8.58
C MET A 1 7.54 7.41 8.38
N ILE A 2 8.28 6.30 8.23
CA ILE A 2 7.74 4.95 7.96
C ILE A 2 6.87 4.44 9.14
N PHE A 3 7.18 4.85 10.37
CA PHE A 3 6.46 4.45 11.59
C PHE A 3 5.44 5.48 12.09
N GLY A 4 5.22 6.57 11.35
CA GLY A 4 4.22 7.57 11.69
C GLY A 4 4.49 8.47 12.89
N ILE A 5 5.65 8.33 13.53
CA ILE A 5 6.12 9.25 14.57
C ILE A 5 6.43 10.62 13.91
N GLY A 6 6.07 11.73 14.55
CA GLY A 6 6.45 13.09 14.13
C GLY A 6 5.80 13.68 12.86
N SER A 7 4.71 13.11 12.34
CA SER A 7 3.94 13.71 11.23
C SER A 7 2.49 14.00 11.64
N PRO A 8 2.02 15.27 11.57
CA PRO A 8 0.66 15.65 11.94
C PRO A 8 -0.40 14.82 11.19
N GLY A 9 -1.37 14.23 11.92
CA GLY A 9 -2.43 13.40 11.34
C GLY A 9 -2.04 11.96 10.98
N THR A 10 -0.75 11.60 11.06
CA THR A 10 -0.28 10.26 10.66
C THR A 10 -0.65 9.18 11.68
N ILE A 11 -0.61 9.48 12.98
CA ILE A 11 -1.06 8.54 14.03
C ILE A 11 -2.57 8.24 13.90
N GLY A 12 -3.38 9.26 13.60
CA GLY A 12 -4.81 9.08 13.34
C GLY A 12 -5.09 8.20 12.11
N ARG A 13 -4.30 8.36 11.03
CA ARG A 13 -4.37 7.48 9.87
C ARG A 13 -3.93 6.05 10.19
N VAL A 14 -2.87 5.89 10.98
CA VAL A 14 -2.42 4.58 11.47
C VAL A 14 -3.52 3.90 12.30
N LEU A 15 -4.14 4.62 13.24
CA LEU A 15 -5.28 4.13 14.02
C LEU A 15 -6.49 3.80 13.14
N TYR A 16 -6.80 4.59 12.12
CA TYR A 16 -7.83 4.27 11.13
C TYR A 16 -7.50 2.98 10.35
N GLY A 17 -6.23 2.77 9.98
CA GLY A 17 -5.77 1.49 9.42
C GLY A 17 -5.89 0.32 10.40
N TYR A 18 -5.87 0.57 11.71
CA TYR A 18 -6.09 -0.41 12.77
C TYR A 18 -7.58 -0.65 13.09
N VAL A 19 -8.46 0.33 12.89
CA VAL A 19 -9.90 0.22 13.15
C VAL A 19 -10.66 -0.32 11.93
N GLY A 20 -10.09 -0.14 10.73
CA GLY A 20 -10.74 -0.49 9.48
C GLY A 20 -11.75 0.57 9.03
N ASP A 21 -12.24 0.43 7.81
CA ASP A 21 -13.19 1.35 7.19
C ASP A 21 -14.39 0.59 6.65
N LYS A 22 -15.56 0.74 7.27
CA LYS A 22 -16.82 0.10 6.84
C LYS A 22 -17.53 0.88 5.72
N GLU A 23 -17.21 2.16 5.53
CA GLU A 23 -17.88 3.05 4.58
C GLU A 23 -17.07 3.33 3.30
N GLY A 24 -15.80 2.92 3.27
CA GLY A 24 -14.93 3.06 2.11
C GLY A 24 -15.42 2.24 0.92
N ASP A 25 -15.32 2.81 -0.29
CA ASP A 25 -15.72 2.18 -1.55
C ASP A 25 -15.16 0.75 -1.66
N PHE A 26 -16.07 -0.19 -1.37
CA PHE A 26 -15.90 -1.62 -1.21
C PHE A 26 -15.11 -2.30 -2.32
N ARG A 27 -15.21 -1.74 -3.52
CA ARG A 27 -14.69 -2.35 -4.75
C ARG A 27 -13.19 -2.15 -4.92
N SER A 28 -12.53 -1.40 -4.03
CA SER A 28 -11.18 -0.90 -4.28
C SER A 28 -10.03 -1.62 -3.58
N ARG A 29 -10.25 -2.61 -2.70
CA ARG A 29 -9.18 -3.08 -1.78
C ARG A 29 -9.02 -4.58 -1.52
N LYS A 30 -9.77 -5.49 -2.17
CA LYS A 30 -9.50 -6.95 -2.11
C LYS A 30 -8.04 -7.30 -2.44
N TRP A 31 -7.45 -6.56 -3.37
CA TRP A 31 -6.05 -6.70 -3.77
C TRP A 31 -5.04 -6.54 -2.61
N VAL A 32 -5.39 -5.82 -1.54
CA VAL A 32 -4.52 -5.65 -0.36
C VAL A 32 -4.33 -6.99 0.34
N VAL A 33 -5.40 -7.77 0.45
CA VAL A 33 -5.39 -9.13 1.02
C VAL A 33 -4.51 -10.05 0.18
N ASP A 34 -4.75 -10.05 -1.13
CA ASP A 34 -4.00 -10.86 -2.08
C ASP A 34 -2.50 -10.51 -2.04
N ALA A 35 -2.18 -9.22 -1.91
CA ALA A 35 -0.81 -8.73 -1.77
C ALA A 35 -0.16 -9.18 -0.45
N LEU A 36 -0.89 -9.14 0.67
CA LEU A 36 -0.41 -9.60 1.97
C LEU A 36 -0.15 -11.12 1.97
N LEU A 37 -1.09 -11.91 1.45
CA LEU A 37 -0.96 -13.37 1.33
C LEU A 37 0.20 -13.76 0.40
N THR A 38 0.36 -13.05 -0.72
CA THR A 38 1.52 -13.21 -1.62
C THR A 38 2.83 -12.83 -0.93
N GLY A 39 2.80 -11.81 -0.07
CA GLY A 39 3.94 -11.44 0.78
C GLY A 39 4.32 -12.59 1.71
N THR A 40 3.36 -13.13 2.46
CA THR A 40 3.58 -14.26 3.37
C THR A 40 4.13 -15.49 2.65
N SER A 41 3.56 -15.88 1.50
CA SER A 41 4.02 -17.06 0.75
C SER A 41 5.46 -16.93 0.25
N LYS A 42 5.91 -15.69 -0.01
CA LYS A 42 7.29 -15.36 -0.35
C LYS A 42 8.20 -15.14 0.85
N GLY A 43 7.74 -15.47 2.07
CA GLY A 43 8.50 -15.29 3.30
C GLY A 43 8.73 -13.83 3.69
N ARG A 44 7.95 -12.89 3.15
CA ARG A 44 8.00 -11.50 3.59
C ARG A 44 7.35 -11.40 4.98
N PHE A 45 8.12 -10.96 5.97
CA PHE A 45 7.64 -10.68 7.33
C PHE A 45 6.47 -9.69 7.30
N PRO A 46 5.41 -9.81 8.14
CA PRO A 46 5.06 -10.90 9.05
C PRO A 46 4.32 -12.05 8.35
N LYS A 47 4.35 -13.26 8.93
CA LYS A 47 3.56 -14.42 8.45
C LYS A 47 2.09 -14.22 8.80
N ILE A 48 1.33 -13.65 7.89
CA ILE A 48 -0.13 -13.56 8.00
C ILE A 48 -0.73 -14.76 7.27
N THR A 49 -1.45 -15.62 8.00
CA THR A 49 -2.22 -16.73 7.42
C THR A 49 -3.63 -16.27 7.06
N SER A 50 -4.33 -17.07 6.25
CA SER A 50 -5.75 -16.87 5.93
C SER A 50 -6.62 -16.78 7.18
N ASP A 51 -6.23 -17.45 8.26
CA ASP A 51 -7.02 -17.55 9.49
C ASP A 51 -7.07 -16.23 10.27
N ALA A 52 -6.08 -15.34 10.07
CA ALA A 52 -6.11 -13.98 10.59
C ALA A 52 -7.28 -13.14 10.03
N PHE A 53 -7.97 -13.67 9.04
CA PHE A 53 -9.08 -13.05 8.33
C PHE A 53 -10.41 -13.81 8.49
N GLU A 54 -10.43 -14.90 9.27
CA GLU A 54 -11.61 -15.73 9.47
C GLU A 54 -12.67 -14.98 10.29
N GLY A 55 -13.94 -15.07 9.89
CA GLY A 55 -15.05 -14.36 10.55
C GLY A 55 -15.20 -12.88 10.20
N VAL A 56 -14.32 -12.34 9.35
CA VAL A 56 -14.43 -10.97 8.84
C VAL A 56 -15.05 -11.02 7.43
N PRO A 57 -16.23 -10.44 7.18
CA PRO A 57 -16.90 -10.53 5.88
C PRO A 57 -15.98 -10.09 4.74
N GLU A 58 -15.93 -10.82 3.61
CA GLU A 58 -15.25 -10.33 2.40
C GLU A 58 -15.79 -8.97 1.97
N GLU A 59 -17.07 -8.72 2.29
CA GLU A 59 -17.76 -7.45 2.21
C GLU A 59 -17.62 -6.61 3.49
N SER A 60 -16.44 -6.54 4.12
CA SER A 60 -16.14 -5.59 5.22
C SER A 60 -14.89 -4.72 4.96
N GLY A 61 -14.93 -3.88 3.93
CA GLY A 61 -14.09 -2.69 3.80
C GLY A 61 -12.58 -2.94 3.91
N LEU A 62 -11.85 -1.95 4.45
CA LEU A 62 -10.50 -2.21 4.98
C LEU A 62 -10.66 -2.93 6.30
N ARG A 63 -10.15 -4.16 6.42
CA ARG A 63 -10.10 -4.81 7.73
C ARG A 63 -9.03 -4.12 8.57
N PRO A 64 -9.21 -4.06 9.90
CA PRO A 64 -8.13 -3.76 10.83
C PRO A 64 -6.79 -4.35 10.38
N PHE A 65 -5.71 -3.58 10.47
CA PHE A 65 -4.31 -4.00 10.27
C PHE A 65 -3.83 -4.20 8.83
N GLU A 66 -4.68 -4.33 7.81
CA GLU A 66 -4.24 -4.77 6.48
C GLU A 66 -3.34 -3.75 5.76
N LEU A 67 -3.84 -2.53 5.63
CA LEU A 67 -3.14 -1.48 4.90
C LEU A 67 -1.87 -1.06 5.63
N ALA A 68 -1.95 -1.03 6.97
CA ALA A 68 -0.82 -0.74 7.84
C ALA A 68 0.27 -1.81 7.71
N THR A 69 -0.14 -3.07 7.65
CA THR A 69 0.80 -4.18 7.47
C THR A 69 1.42 -4.16 6.08
N LEU A 70 0.63 -3.96 5.01
CA LEU A 70 1.16 -3.87 3.65
C LEU A 70 2.17 -2.70 3.52
N ARG A 71 1.87 -1.57 4.15
CA ARG A 71 2.80 -0.43 4.20
C ARG A 71 4.04 -0.73 5.03
N ALA A 72 3.90 -1.42 6.16
CA ALA A 72 5.04 -1.82 6.98
C ALA A 72 5.95 -2.80 6.21
N GLN A 73 5.39 -3.80 5.53
CA GLN A 73 6.11 -4.71 4.65
C GLN A 73 6.90 -3.96 3.57
N THR A 74 6.24 -3.00 2.91
CA THR A 74 6.86 -2.18 1.87
C THR A 74 7.99 -1.32 2.43
N GLY A 75 7.76 -0.63 3.55
CA GLY A 75 8.75 0.22 4.21
C GLY A 75 9.97 -0.56 4.68
N ILE A 76 9.76 -1.72 5.33
CA ILE A 76 10.84 -2.61 5.76
C ILE A 76 11.63 -3.10 4.55
N HIS A 77 10.96 -3.52 3.47
CA HIS A 77 11.64 -3.97 2.26
C HIS A 77 12.54 -2.87 1.66
N ILE A 78 12.05 -1.64 1.59
CA ILE A 78 12.81 -0.48 1.10
C ILE A 78 14.03 -0.22 1.99
N VAL A 79 13.86 -0.19 3.31
CA VAL A 79 14.95 0.05 4.26
C VAL A 79 16.03 -1.04 4.16
N LEU A 80 15.63 -2.31 4.13
CA LEU A 80 16.57 -3.44 4.04
C LEU A 80 17.31 -3.50 2.71
N ASN A 81 16.75 -2.91 1.64
CA ASN A 81 17.35 -2.91 0.30
C ASN A 81 17.76 -1.51 -0.15
N TRP A 82 17.93 -0.56 0.79
CA TRP A 82 18.15 0.85 0.46
C TRP A 82 19.37 1.06 -0.41
N GLY A 83 20.46 0.32 -0.17
CA GLY A 83 21.67 0.41 -1.00
C GLY A 83 21.48 0.04 -2.47
N LYS A 84 20.38 -0.65 -2.83
CA LYS A 84 20.02 -0.99 -4.21
C LYS A 84 18.90 -0.13 -4.78
N LEU A 85 17.99 0.35 -3.92
CA LEU A 85 16.77 1.05 -4.32
C LEU A 85 16.90 2.57 -4.19
N GLY A 86 17.82 3.05 -3.36
CA GLY A 86 18.10 4.45 -3.18
C GLY A 86 18.81 5.05 -4.41
N PRO A 87 18.66 6.36 -4.64
CA PRO A 87 19.40 7.06 -5.67
C PRO A 87 20.89 7.05 -5.36
N THR A 88 21.72 7.02 -6.40
CA THR A 88 23.18 7.21 -6.27
C THR A 88 23.53 8.60 -5.75
N ASP A 89 22.71 9.58 -6.12
CA ASP A 89 22.82 10.97 -5.68
C ASP A 89 22.09 11.17 -4.36
N GLY A 90 22.85 11.53 -3.32
CA GLY A 90 22.35 11.76 -1.97
C GLY A 90 21.54 13.05 -1.80
N ASP A 91 21.60 13.97 -2.77
CA ASP A 91 20.83 15.22 -2.75
C ASP A 91 19.40 15.02 -3.25
N LEU A 92 19.08 13.85 -3.81
CA LEU A 92 17.74 13.52 -4.28
C LEU A 92 16.82 13.06 -3.15
N PHE A 93 15.74 13.81 -2.94
CA PHE A 93 14.65 13.39 -2.07
C PHE A 93 13.73 12.39 -2.76
N THR A 94 13.79 11.13 -2.34
CA THR A 94 12.85 10.11 -2.82
C THR A 94 11.50 10.21 -2.14
N ARG A 95 10.43 10.05 -2.92
CA ARG A 95 9.07 9.90 -2.40
C ARG A 95 8.75 8.42 -2.16
N MET A 96 8.14 8.12 -1.01
CA MET A 96 7.80 6.75 -0.63
C MET A 96 6.44 6.33 -1.22
N GLY A 97 6.47 5.89 -2.48
CA GLY A 97 5.36 5.24 -3.16
C GLY A 97 4.63 6.14 -4.16
N GLY A 98 3.93 5.46 -5.06
CA GLY A 98 3.15 6.01 -6.15
C GLY A 98 2.70 4.88 -7.07
N THR A 99 1.67 5.14 -7.88
CA THR A 99 1.20 4.20 -8.90
C THR A 99 1.33 4.85 -10.25
N PHE A 100 1.97 4.15 -11.18
CA PHE A 100 2.23 4.64 -12.53
C PHE A 100 1.78 3.59 -13.53
N VAL A 101 1.16 4.02 -14.63
CA VAL A 101 0.84 3.16 -15.77
C VAL A 101 1.59 3.67 -16.98
N PHE A 102 2.41 2.80 -17.57
CA PHE A 102 3.17 3.09 -18.77
C PHE A 102 2.59 2.36 -19.97
N ARG A 103 2.65 3.01 -21.13
CA ARG A 103 2.30 2.44 -22.43
C ARG A 103 3.27 2.96 -23.49
N ASP A 104 3.86 2.06 -24.25
CA ASP A 104 4.80 2.39 -25.32
C ASP A 104 5.92 3.36 -24.87
N GLY A 105 6.34 3.24 -23.61
CA GLY A 105 7.36 4.09 -22.99
C GLY A 105 6.83 5.41 -22.40
N GLU A 106 5.56 5.76 -22.62
CA GLU A 106 4.93 6.96 -22.08
C GLU A 106 4.14 6.68 -20.80
N CYS A 107 4.22 7.59 -19.82
CA CYS A 107 3.44 7.51 -18.58
C CYS A 107 2.04 8.10 -18.81
N ILE A 108 1.01 7.25 -18.89
CA ILE A 108 -0.37 7.63 -19.18
C ILE A 108 -1.23 7.82 -17.92
N TYR A 109 -0.71 7.42 -16.76
CA TYR A 109 -1.33 7.65 -15.45
C TYR A 109 -0.25 7.76 -14.39
N GLU A 110 -0.35 8.80 -13.57
CA GLU A 110 0.49 9.00 -12.40
C GLU A 110 -0.39 9.27 -11.18
N TYR A 111 -0.07 8.58 -10.09
CA TYR A 111 -0.63 8.84 -8.79
C TYR A 111 0.51 8.90 -7.78
N TYR A 112 0.61 10.03 -7.10
CA TYR A 112 1.55 10.22 -6.01
C TYR A 112 0.83 10.02 -4.68
N ASP A 113 1.38 9.13 -3.85
CA ASP A 113 0.82 8.84 -2.53
C ASP A 113 0.83 10.12 -1.67
N LYS A 114 -0.34 10.49 -1.15
CA LYS A 114 -0.56 11.75 -0.41
C LYS A 114 -0.29 11.63 1.09
N GLY A 115 0.08 10.44 1.56
CA GLY A 115 0.34 10.18 2.97
C GLY A 115 0.47 8.70 3.30
N ILE A 116 0.55 8.40 4.59
CA ILE A 116 0.55 7.01 5.05
C ILE A 116 -0.78 6.35 4.71
N LEU A 117 -0.74 5.07 4.33
CA LEU A 117 -1.94 4.28 4.01
C LEU A 117 -2.79 4.87 2.87
N THR A 118 -2.15 5.55 1.92
CA THR A 118 -2.79 5.98 0.67
C THR A 118 -2.27 5.15 -0.48
N TYR A 119 -3.17 4.82 -1.40
CA TYR A 119 -2.91 4.12 -2.66
C TYR A 119 -3.83 4.71 -3.72
N ALA A 120 -3.43 4.57 -4.98
CA ALA A 120 -4.23 4.98 -6.11
C ALA A 120 -5.61 4.29 -6.11
N PRO A 121 -6.68 4.98 -6.51
CA PRO A 121 -7.97 4.34 -6.74
C PRO A 121 -7.82 3.28 -7.86
N MET A 122 -7.92 2.00 -7.51
CA MET A 122 -7.69 0.92 -8.48
C MET A 122 -8.66 0.95 -9.67
N SER A 123 -9.84 1.52 -9.51
CA SER A 123 -10.79 1.75 -10.60
C SER A 123 -10.26 2.74 -11.65
N GLU A 124 -9.52 3.77 -11.24
CA GLU A 124 -8.84 4.71 -12.14
C GLU A 124 -7.63 4.07 -12.80
N VAL A 125 -6.80 3.38 -12.01
CA VAL A 125 -5.63 2.63 -12.51
C VAL A 125 -6.05 1.63 -13.57
N TYR A 126 -7.12 0.86 -13.32
CA TYR A 126 -7.64 -0.12 -14.25
C TYR A 126 -8.17 0.53 -15.53
N LYS A 127 -8.91 1.65 -15.43
CA LYS A 127 -9.37 2.40 -16.60
C LYS A 127 -8.21 2.91 -17.44
N ALA A 128 -7.16 3.44 -16.79
CA ALA A 128 -5.96 3.89 -17.49
C ALA A 128 -5.25 2.74 -18.20
N ALA A 129 -5.10 1.60 -17.52
CA ALA A 129 -4.48 0.41 -18.09
C ALA A 129 -5.28 -0.19 -19.28
N ARG A 130 -6.61 -0.08 -19.27
CA ARG A 130 -7.51 -0.68 -20.27
C ARG A 130 -7.88 0.17 -21.47
N LYS A 131 -7.61 1.48 -21.50
CA LYS A 131 -7.82 2.25 -22.75
C LYS A 131 -7.16 1.47 -23.88
N ASN A 132 -7.87 1.11 -24.95
CA ASN A 132 -7.24 0.51 -26.13
C ASN A 132 -6.51 1.62 -26.87
#